data_AF-A0AAU1X1K2-F1
#
_entry.id   AF-A0AAU1X1K2-F1
#
_cell.length_a   1.000
_cell.length_b   1.000
_cell.length_c   1.000
_cell.angle_alpha   90.00
_cell.angle_beta   90.00
_cell.angle_gamma   90.00
#
_symmetry.space_group_name_H-M   'P 1'
#
loop_
_entity.id
_entity.type
_entity.pdbx_description
1 polymer ?
#
loop_
_entity_poly.entity_id
_entity_poly.type
_entity_poly.pdbx_seq_one_letter_code
_entity_poly.pdbx_strand_id
1 'polypeptide(L)'
;MEEMFELGTINCPSGTLVIIDGGYLGLWSGERSPADVDPAALGIEDSARAADVTGALDFEVTGPDAAEAVRTFDRQPGSRLHDIPSSKAAAFEENFADHCRSAGLDARLKALPLRETHAHRARRTAEEGGGGFLMFGVPVVAVGGVPRSRHLPVRATRVDYGDGVGARWSEISIRMREGEAASSLSLGDVGVDWARVLFGDVDALSAWQHEDSMDGLADVAFWGAAAEEAATMFSPPEWREPGEEGVRGWTALPVPKAVDRARALSRWKDETGRRMAVDFRPHSHHWQIMRQVRASHVEAGSVELGDARVLCAMTSWGDGFFPVTADLDAAGDLLAVRVRFSPAP
;
A
#
# COMPACT_ATOMS: atom_id res chain seq x y z
N MET A 1 23.91 0.39 17.21
CA MET A 1 24.25 1.76 16.73
C MET A 1 23.13 2.16 15.80
N GLU A 2 22.63 3.38 15.93
CA GLU A 2 21.56 3.91 15.09
C GLU A 2 22.18 4.64 13.90
N GLU A 3 21.75 4.33 12.68
CA GLU A 3 22.24 4.96 11.46
C GLU A 3 21.07 5.46 10.61
N MET A 4 21.16 6.71 10.15
CA MET A 4 20.10 7.37 9.38
C MET A 4 20.44 7.38 7.89
N PHE A 5 19.46 7.05 7.06
CA PHE A 5 19.56 6.95 5.61
C PHE A 5 18.53 7.86 4.94
N GLU A 6 18.90 8.47 3.82
CA GLU A 6 17.94 9.09 2.92
C GLU A 6 17.45 8.06 1.92
N LEU A 7 16.14 7.81 1.89
CA LEU A 7 15.52 6.86 0.96
C LEU A 7 15.16 7.50 -0.38
N GLY A 8 14.97 8.82 -0.39
CA GLY A 8 14.57 9.60 -1.55
C GLY A 8 13.66 10.76 -1.16
N THR A 9 12.82 11.20 -2.09
CA THR A 9 11.88 12.30 -1.87
C THR A 9 10.49 11.96 -2.40
N ILE A 10 9.46 12.59 -1.82
CA ILE A 10 8.08 12.60 -2.32
C ILE A 10 7.60 14.04 -2.48
N ASN A 11 6.47 14.27 -3.15
CA ASN A 11 5.72 15.52 -3.01
C ASN A 11 4.21 15.22 -3.12
N CYS A 12 3.39 16.01 -2.43
CA CYS A 12 1.94 15.83 -2.38
C CYS A 12 1.22 17.10 -2.81
N PRO A 13 1.03 17.34 -4.13
CA PRO A 13 0.33 18.52 -4.65
C PRO A 13 -1.07 18.73 -4.07
N SER A 14 -1.80 17.65 -3.73
CA SER A 14 -3.12 17.72 -3.08
C SER A 14 -3.05 18.25 -1.64
N GLY A 15 -1.89 18.09 -0.99
CA GLY A 15 -1.70 18.30 0.44
C GLY A 15 -2.13 17.13 1.31
N THR A 16 -2.46 15.98 0.69
CA THR A 16 -2.85 14.74 1.37
C THR A 16 -1.90 13.61 1.00
N LEU A 17 -1.23 13.07 2.02
CA LEU A 17 -0.35 11.91 1.92
C LEU A 17 -1.14 10.64 2.24
N VAL A 18 -0.95 9.60 1.44
CA VAL A 18 -1.41 8.23 1.68
C VAL A 18 -0.21 7.35 1.98
N ILE A 19 -0.33 6.54 3.04
CA ILE A 19 0.63 5.52 3.45
C ILE A 19 -0.07 4.17 3.37
N ILE A 20 0.45 3.30 2.51
CA ILE A 20 -0.23 2.07 2.09
C ILE A 20 0.79 0.97 1.76
N ASP A 21 0.37 -0.29 1.79
CA ASP A 21 1.14 -1.36 1.17
C ASP A 21 1.25 -1.14 -0.35
N GLY A 22 2.48 -1.01 -0.85
CA GLY A 22 2.75 -0.84 -2.28
C GLY A 22 2.33 -2.05 -3.13
N GLY A 23 2.21 -3.24 -2.54
CA GLY A 23 1.71 -4.45 -3.18
C GLY A 23 0.20 -4.46 -3.39
N TYR A 24 -0.56 -3.75 -2.56
CA TYR A 24 -2.02 -3.67 -2.69
C TYR A 24 -2.51 -2.50 -3.55
N LEU A 25 -1.63 -1.72 -4.15
CA LEU A 25 -2.04 -0.60 -5.01
C LEU A 25 -2.81 -1.01 -6.27
N GLY A 26 -2.80 -2.28 -6.67
CA GLY A 26 -3.70 -2.79 -7.71
C GLY A 26 -5.19 -2.71 -7.31
N LEU A 27 -5.47 -2.67 -6.01
CA LEU A 27 -6.81 -2.53 -5.44
C LEU A 27 -7.21 -1.06 -5.22
N TRP A 28 -6.29 -0.11 -5.42
CA TRP A 28 -6.59 1.30 -5.23
C TRP A 28 -7.55 1.80 -6.33
N SER A 29 -8.78 2.12 -5.95
CA SER A 29 -9.78 2.62 -6.89
C SER A 29 -9.57 4.09 -7.27
N GLY A 30 -8.81 4.86 -6.48
CA GLY A 30 -8.67 6.31 -6.69
C GLY A 30 -10.02 7.01 -6.65
N GLU A 31 -10.36 7.68 -7.74
CA GLU A 31 -11.68 8.30 -7.97
C GLU A 31 -12.75 7.34 -8.52
N ARG A 32 -12.37 6.13 -8.92
CA ARG A 32 -13.33 5.11 -9.39
C ARG A 32 -14.04 4.48 -8.20
N SER A 33 -15.20 3.89 -8.47
CA SER A 33 -15.93 3.14 -7.46
C SER A 33 -15.09 1.92 -7.03
N PRO A 34 -14.97 1.64 -5.73
CA PRO A 34 -14.43 0.37 -5.28
C PRO A 34 -15.23 -0.85 -5.78
N ALA A 35 -16.48 -0.67 -6.21
CA ALA A 35 -17.25 -1.74 -6.86
C ALA A 35 -16.73 -2.11 -8.26
N ASP A 36 -15.92 -1.25 -8.89
CA ASP A 36 -15.35 -1.46 -10.23
C ASP A 36 -14.03 -2.27 -10.19
N VAL A 37 -13.51 -2.58 -9.00
CA VAL A 37 -12.33 -3.43 -8.84
C VAL A 37 -12.72 -4.88 -9.09
N ASP A 38 -11.98 -5.56 -9.97
CA ASP A 38 -12.19 -6.97 -10.27
C ASP A 38 -12.00 -7.82 -9.00
N PRO A 39 -13.02 -8.56 -8.54
CA PRO A 39 -12.89 -9.45 -7.38
C PRO A 39 -11.78 -10.50 -7.53
N ALA A 40 -11.38 -10.86 -8.76
CA ALA A 40 -10.25 -11.75 -8.98
C ALA A 40 -8.92 -11.15 -8.49
N ALA A 41 -8.77 -9.81 -8.51
CA ALA A 41 -7.61 -9.12 -7.95
C ALA A 41 -7.54 -9.23 -6.41
N LEU A 42 -8.67 -9.55 -5.76
CA LEU A 42 -8.76 -9.88 -4.34
C LEU A 42 -8.58 -11.39 -4.05
N GLY A 43 -8.25 -12.19 -5.07
CA GLY A 43 -8.19 -13.65 -4.96
C GLY A 43 -9.56 -14.32 -4.83
N ILE A 44 -10.64 -13.66 -5.26
CA ILE A 44 -12.01 -14.16 -5.15
C ILE A 44 -12.47 -14.71 -6.50
N GLU A 45 -12.40 -16.03 -6.65
CA GLU A 45 -12.87 -16.73 -7.86
C GLU A 45 -14.33 -17.21 -7.75
N ASP A 46 -14.84 -17.36 -6.52
CA ASP A 46 -16.22 -17.79 -6.29
C ASP A 46 -17.22 -16.68 -6.67
N SER A 47 -18.14 -16.97 -7.58
CA SER A 47 -19.05 -15.97 -8.15
C SER A 47 -20.02 -15.38 -7.13
N ALA A 48 -20.44 -16.15 -6.12
CA ALA A 48 -21.32 -15.65 -5.08
C ALA A 48 -20.57 -14.68 -4.15
N ARG A 49 -19.33 -15.01 -3.76
CA ARG A 49 -18.46 -14.09 -3.01
C ARG A 49 -18.08 -12.85 -3.82
N ALA A 50 -17.81 -13.00 -5.11
CA ALA A 50 -17.53 -11.88 -6.00
C ALA A 50 -18.71 -10.90 -6.04
N ALA A 51 -19.94 -11.41 -6.24
CA ALA A 51 -21.15 -10.59 -6.19
C ALA A 51 -21.34 -9.91 -4.83
N ASP A 52 -21.01 -10.60 -3.74
CA ASP A 52 -21.13 -10.08 -2.38
C ASP A 52 -20.17 -8.91 -2.10
N VAL A 53 -18.93 -9.00 -2.59
CA VAL A 53 -17.91 -7.95 -2.47
C VAL A 53 -18.18 -6.78 -3.40
N THR A 54 -18.59 -7.03 -4.65
CA THR A 54 -19.01 -5.97 -5.57
C THR A 54 -20.21 -5.21 -5.02
N GLY A 55 -21.16 -5.92 -4.41
CA GLY A 55 -22.36 -5.35 -3.78
C GLY A 55 -22.14 -4.79 -2.37
N ALA A 56 -20.91 -4.74 -1.87
CA ALA A 56 -20.61 -4.25 -0.52
C ALA A 56 -21.15 -2.83 -0.30
N LEU A 57 -21.39 -2.50 0.96
CA LEU A 57 -21.95 -1.22 1.39
C LEU A 57 -21.00 -0.49 2.32
N ASP A 58 -21.04 0.84 2.23
CA ASP A 58 -20.42 1.72 3.20
C ASP A 58 -21.52 2.33 4.08
N PHE A 59 -21.23 2.48 5.37
CA PHE A 59 -22.13 3.07 6.35
C PHE A 59 -21.52 4.35 6.95
N GLU A 60 -22.34 5.38 7.02
CA GLU A 60 -22.09 6.56 7.84
C GLU A 60 -22.68 6.34 9.24
N VAL A 61 -21.92 6.62 10.29
CA VAL A 61 -22.46 6.63 11.66
C VAL A 61 -23.02 8.01 11.96
N THR A 62 -24.31 8.07 12.31
CA THR A 62 -25.05 9.32 12.54
C THR A 62 -25.69 9.32 13.92
N GLY A 63 -25.94 10.51 14.46
CA GLY A 63 -26.54 10.70 15.79
C GLY A 63 -25.66 11.54 16.72
N PRO A 64 -26.19 12.03 17.85
CA PRO A 64 -25.44 12.82 18.83
C PRO A 64 -24.18 12.11 19.35
N ASP A 65 -24.24 10.79 19.51
CA ASP A 65 -23.16 10.00 20.10
C ASP A 65 -22.34 9.25 19.05
N ALA A 66 -22.42 9.63 17.76
CA ALA A 66 -21.79 8.92 16.66
C ALA A 66 -20.28 8.69 16.84
N ALA A 67 -19.55 9.72 17.27
CA ALA A 67 -18.10 9.63 17.49
C ALA A 67 -17.74 8.64 18.61
N GLU A 68 -18.51 8.63 19.70
CA GLU A 68 -18.30 7.69 20.80
C GLU A 68 -18.72 6.27 20.43
N ALA A 69 -19.82 6.12 19.69
CA ALA A 69 -20.31 4.82 19.22
C ALA A 69 -19.30 4.14 18.30
N VAL A 70 -18.73 4.87 17.33
CA VAL A 70 -17.64 4.36 16.47
C VAL A 70 -16.45 3.90 17.30
N ARG A 71 -15.96 4.77 18.19
CA ARG A 71 -14.76 4.51 19.00
C ARG A 71 -14.92 3.28 19.89
N THR A 72 -16.12 3.08 20.46
CA THR A 72 -16.40 1.97 21.37
C THR A 72 -16.82 0.69 20.65
N PHE A 73 -17.33 0.80 19.42
CA PHE A 73 -17.64 -0.36 18.57
C PHE A 73 -16.38 -1.01 18.00
N ASP A 74 -15.36 -0.20 17.71
CA ASP A 74 -13.97 -0.62 17.43
C ASP A 74 -13.86 -1.75 16.39
N ARG A 75 -14.61 -1.62 15.29
CA ARG A 75 -14.57 -2.57 14.16
C ARG A 75 -13.73 -2.10 13.00
N GLN A 76 -13.72 -0.80 12.75
CA GLN A 76 -12.93 -0.14 11.71
C GLN A 76 -12.55 1.26 12.20
N PRO A 77 -11.42 1.81 11.73
CA PRO A 77 -11.03 3.17 12.08
C PRO A 77 -11.89 4.23 11.36
N GLY A 78 -12.02 5.40 11.98
CA GLY A 78 -12.70 6.58 11.40
C GLY A 78 -14.21 6.60 11.58
N SER A 79 -14.86 7.67 11.13
CA SER A 79 -16.31 7.95 11.31
C SER A 79 -17.25 7.13 10.40
N ARG A 80 -16.69 6.29 9.52
CA ARG A 80 -17.40 5.51 8.50
C ARG A 80 -16.91 4.07 8.49
N LEU A 81 -17.84 3.16 8.23
CA LEU A 81 -17.60 1.72 8.18
C LEU A 81 -17.71 1.27 6.73
N HIS A 82 -16.60 0.85 6.13
CA HIS A 82 -16.49 0.62 4.70
C HIS A 82 -16.50 -0.87 4.34
N ASP A 83 -16.84 -1.16 3.10
CA ASP A 83 -16.68 -2.47 2.46
C ASP A 83 -17.38 -3.61 3.20
N ILE A 84 -18.53 -3.33 3.83
CA ILE A 84 -19.33 -4.34 4.51
C ILE A 84 -20.02 -5.21 3.44
N PRO A 85 -19.75 -6.53 3.38
CA PRO A 85 -20.35 -7.39 2.37
C PRO A 85 -21.88 -7.31 2.38
N SER A 86 -22.49 -7.30 1.20
CA SER A 86 -23.95 -7.13 1.04
C SER A 86 -24.76 -8.16 1.86
N SER A 87 -24.28 -9.39 1.92
CA SER A 87 -24.85 -10.52 2.65
C SER A 87 -24.75 -10.38 4.17
N LYS A 88 -23.90 -9.46 4.65
CA LYS A 88 -23.63 -9.19 6.07
C LYS A 88 -24.18 -7.85 6.54
N ALA A 89 -24.62 -6.98 5.64
CA ALA A 89 -25.11 -5.64 5.94
C ALA A 89 -26.16 -5.62 7.06
N ALA A 90 -27.25 -6.38 6.93
CA ALA A 90 -28.32 -6.41 7.92
C ALA A 90 -27.85 -6.89 9.31
N ALA A 91 -27.03 -7.95 9.35
CA ALA A 91 -26.47 -8.46 10.60
C ALA A 91 -25.47 -7.46 11.22
N PHE A 92 -24.74 -6.72 10.40
CA PHE A 92 -23.82 -5.69 10.85
C PHE A 92 -24.55 -4.48 11.45
N GLU A 93 -25.65 -4.04 10.83
CA GLU A 93 -26.55 -3.01 11.37
C GLU A 93 -27.16 -3.43 12.71
N GLU A 94 -27.64 -4.67 12.82
CA GLU A 94 -28.18 -5.22 14.05
C GLU A 94 -27.14 -5.22 15.19
N ASN A 95 -25.92 -5.71 14.89
CA ASN A 95 -24.80 -5.71 15.85
C ASN A 95 -24.44 -4.29 16.33
N PHE A 96 -24.43 -3.30 15.42
CA PHE A 96 -24.16 -1.91 15.80
C PHE A 96 -25.29 -1.32 16.66
N ALA A 97 -26.55 -1.64 16.32
CA ALA A 97 -27.69 -1.19 17.09
C ALA A 97 -27.72 -1.83 18.50
N ASP A 98 -27.35 -3.10 18.63
CA ASP A 98 -27.17 -3.79 19.91
C ASP A 98 -26.05 -3.17 20.76
N HIS A 99 -24.93 -2.80 20.13
CA HIS A 99 -23.85 -2.08 20.78
C HIS A 99 -24.34 -0.74 21.36
N CYS A 100 -25.00 0.08 20.54
CA CYS A 100 -25.51 1.38 20.96
C CYS A 100 -26.55 1.26 22.09
N ARG A 101 -27.48 0.30 22.00
CA ARG A 101 -28.44 0.03 23.08
C ARG A 101 -27.76 -0.36 24.38
N SER A 102 -26.75 -1.23 24.29
CA SER A 102 -26.03 -1.76 25.45
C SER A 102 -25.15 -0.70 26.13
N ALA A 103 -24.60 0.23 25.35
CA ALA A 103 -23.79 1.36 25.82
C ALA A 103 -24.60 2.61 26.17
N GLY A 104 -25.90 2.65 25.84
CA GLY A 104 -26.77 3.81 26.06
C GLY A 104 -26.50 4.99 25.13
N LEU A 105 -26.03 4.73 23.90
CA LEU A 105 -25.63 5.74 22.91
C LEU A 105 -26.75 5.99 21.88
N ASP A 106 -27.01 7.25 21.55
CA ASP A 106 -27.85 7.67 20.42
C ASP A 106 -27.00 7.79 19.15
N ALA A 107 -26.78 6.64 18.52
CA ALA A 107 -26.13 6.54 17.22
C ALA A 107 -26.80 5.45 16.37
N ARG A 108 -26.72 5.60 15.05
CA ARG A 108 -27.26 4.65 14.06
C ARG A 108 -26.41 4.64 12.80
N LEU A 109 -26.39 3.47 12.15
CA LEU A 109 -25.82 3.36 10.82
C LEU A 109 -26.81 3.89 9.78
N LYS A 110 -26.27 4.56 8.78
CA LYS A 110 -26.98 4.97 7.57
C LYS A 110 -26.18 4.47 6.37
N ALA A 111 -26.76 3.54 5.61
CA ALA A 111 -26.15 3.07 4.37
C ALA A 111 -25.96 4.23 3.39
N LEU A 112 -24.78 4.31 2.80
CA LEU A 112 -24.50 5.23 1.71
C LEU A 112 -25.07 4.68 0.41
N PRO A 113 -25.58 5.54 -0.49
CA PRO A 113 -26.14 5.09 -1.76
C PRO A 113 -25.09 4.51 -2.71
N LEU A 114 -23.83 4.89 -2.53
CA LEU A 114 -22.67 4.39 -3.27
C LEU A 114 -21.50 4.21 -2.28
N ARG A 115 -20.63 3.25 -2.56
CA ARG A 115 -19.36 3.09 -1.85
C ARG A 115 -18.49 4.32 -2.09
N GLU A 116 -17.87 4.80 -1.03
CA GLU A 116 -16.97 5.94 -1.04
C GLU A 116 -15.66 5.55 -1.73
N THR A 117 -15.21 6.36 -2.68
CA THR A 117 -13.96 6.13 -3.41
C THR A 117 -12.76 6.23 -2.47
N HIS A 118 -11.68 5.48 -2.73
CA HIS A 118 -10.53 5.51 -1.82
C HIS A 118 -9.87 6.90 -1.74
N ALA A 119 -9.88 7.67 -2.83
CA ALA A 119 -9.42 9.05 -2.80
C ALA A 119 -10.28 9.92 -1.87
N HIS A 120 -11.61 9.77 -1.92
CA HIS A 120 -12.50 10.51 -1.02
C HIS A 120 -12.34 10.08 0.44
N ARG A 121 -12.21 8.77 0.71
CA ARG A 121 -11.90 8.24 2.06
C ARG A 121 -10.63 8.90 2.62
N ALA A 122 -9.56 8.92 1.84
CA ALA A 122 -8.28 9.51 2.25
C ALA A 122 -8.38 11.03 2.48
N ARG A 123 -9.04 11.79 1.60
CA ARG A 123 -9.21 13.23 1.77
C ARG A 123 -10.04 13.56 3.01
N ARG A 124 -11.17 12.88 3.21
CA ARG A 124 -12.02 13.06 4.40
C ARG A 124 -11.22 12.75 5.68
N THR A 125 -10.54 11.60 5.73
CA THR A 125 -9.71 11.24 6.89
C THR A 125 -8.60 12.28 7.13
N ALA A 126 -7.99 12.82 6.08
CA ALA A 126 -6.99 13.88 6.19
C ALA A 126 -7.58 15.22 6.72
N GLU A 127 -8.78 15.60 6.28
CA GLU A 127 -9.51 16.78 6.75
C GLU A 127 -9.96 16.64 8.22
N GLU A 128 -10.24 15.42 8.67
CA GLU A 128 -10.58 15.07 10.06
C GLU A 128 -9.36 15.03 11.00
N GLY A 129 -8.16 15.40 10.53
CA GLY A 129 -6.92 15.45 11.31
C GLY A 129 -5.93 14.31 11.01
N GLY A 130 -6.23 13.47 10.01
CA GLY A 130 -5.48 12.28 9.67
C GLY A 130 -5.96 11.05 10.43
N GLY A 131 -5.53 9.87 9.97
CA GLY A 131 -5.93 8.60 10.60
C GLY A 131 -5.96 7.42 9.64
N GLY A 132 -6.41 6.28 10.15
CA GLY A 132 -6.59 5.05 9.39
C GLY A 132 -7.95 4.96 8.71
N PHE A 133 -8.02 4.27 7.58
CA PHE A 133 -9.24 3.76 6.96
C PHE A 133 -8.94 2.40 6.31
N LEU A 134 -9.98 1.68 5.88
CA LEU A 134 -9.80 0.40 5.20
C LEU A 134 -9.96 0.54 3.68
N MET A 135 -9.13 -0.19 2.95
CA MET A 135 -9.24 -0.46 1.53
C MET A 135 -9.41 -1.98 1.36
N PHE A 136 -10.63 -2.46 1.15
CA PHE A 136 -10.93 -3.91 1.07
C PHE A 136 -10.37 -4.71 2.26
N GLY A 137 -10.45 -4.14 3.47
CA GLY A 137 -9.92 -4.76 4.68
C GLY A 137 -8.42 -4.50 4.94
N VAL A 138 -7.70 -3.90 4.00
CA VAL A 138 -6.29 -3.49 4.19
C VAL A 138 -6.24 -2.13 4.87
N PRO A 139 -5.57 -1.99 6.04
CA PRO A 139 -5.41 -0.69 6.69
C PRO A 139 -4.50 0.26 5.91
N VAL A 140 -5.00 1.47 5.68
CA VAL A 140 -4.34 2.58 4.99
C VAL A 140 -4.36 3.79 5.91
N VAL A 141 -3.30 4.58 5.91
CA VAL A 141 -3.26 5.84 6.68
C VAL A 141 -3.25 7.04 5.74
N ALA A 142 -4.09 8.03 6.04
CA ALA A 142 -4.10 9.33 5.37
C ALA A 142 -3.65 10.43 6.30
N VAL A 143 -2.89 11.39 5.77
CA VAL A 143 -2.37 12.55 6.51
C VAL A 143 -2.64 13.83 5.74
N GLY A 144 -3.32 14.79 6.38
CA GLY A 144 -3.54 16.13 5.84
C GLY A 144 -2.44 17.12 6.21
N GLY A 145 -2.53 18.35 5.69
CA GLY A 145 -1.59 19.44 6.04
C GLY A 145 -0.18 19.26 5.46
N VAL A 146 -0.02 18.43 4.44
CA VAL A 146 1.27 18.18 3.79
C VAL A 146 1.62 19.37 2.87
N PRO A 147 2.87 19.88 2.87
CA PRO A 147 3.28 20.95 1.96
C PRO A 147 3.07 20.59 0.48
N ARG A 148 2.32 21.44 -0.23
CA ARG A 148 1.89 21.18 -1.63
C ARG A 148 2.94 21.46 -2.70
N SER A 149 3.87 22.37 -2.43
CA SER A 149 4.71 23.00 -3.45
C SER A 149 6.18 22.62 -3.39
N ARG A 150 6.54 21.58 -2.63
CA ARG A 150 7.94 21.14 -2.53
C ARG A 150 8.08 19.65 -2.29
N HIS A 151 9.26 19.15 -2.64
CA HIS A 151 9.68 17.81 -2.27
C HIS A 151 9.98 17.71 -0.78
N LEU A 152 9.62 16.57 -0.20
CA LEU A 152 9.83 16.20 1.18
C LEU A 152 10.79 15.01 1.24
N PRO A 153 11.88 15.09 2.02
CA PRO A 153 12.79 13.97 2.17
C PRO A 153 12.12 12.85 2.95
N VAL A 154 12.31 11.62 2.49
CA VAL A 154 11.96 10.41 3.22
C VAL A 154 13.23 9.81 3.78
N ARG A 155 13.28 9.62 5.10
CA ARG A 155 14.45 9.10 5.81
C ARG A 155 14.09 7.84 6.57
N ALA A 156 15.05 6.96 6.71
CA ALA A 156 14.91 5.75 7.50
C ALA A 156 16.01 5.66 8.54
N THR A 157 15.66 5.14 9.70
CA THR A 157 16.60 4.81 10.75
C THR A 157 16.81 3.31 10.78
N ARG A 158 18.06 2.86 10.77
CA ARG A 158 18.46 1.46 10.89
C ARG A 158 19.08 1.20 12.26
N VAL A 159 18.68 0.10 12.88
CA VAL A 159 19.21 -0.38 14.16
C VAL A 159 19.59 -1.85 14.00
N ASP A 160 20.76 -2.21 14.54
CA ASP A 160 21.16 -3.60 14.68
C ASP A 160 20.57 -4.19 15.97
N TYR A 161 19.68 -5.16 15.82
CA TYR A 161 18.98 -5.85 16.91
C TYR A 161 19.75 -7.08 17.43
N GLY A 162 20.97 -7.30 16.96
CA GLY A 162 21.83 -8.39 17.42
C GLY A 162 21.54 -9.74 16.74
N ASP A 163 22.14 -10.77 17.31
CA ASP A 163 22.19 -12.11 16.73
C ASP A 163 20.80 -12.69 16.44
N GLY A 164 20.57 -13.08 15.18
CA GLY A 164 19.33 -13.69 14.71
C GLY A 164 18.36 -12.73 14.01
N VAL A 165 18.43 -11.41 14.28
CA VAL A 165 17.60 -10.40 13.61
C VAL A 165 18.41 -9.54 12.65
N GLY A 166 19.59 -9.09 13.11
CA GLY A 166 20.49 -8.21 12.37
C GLY A 166 20.00 -6.76 12.25
N ALA A 167 20.60 -6.02 11.30
CA ALA A 167 20.24 -4.64 11.01
C ALA A 167 18.90 -4.54 10.29
N ARG A 168 17.94 -3.82 10.89
CA ARG A 168 16.59 -3.59 10.37
C ARG A 168 16.20 -2.13 10.52
N TRP A 169 15.23 -1.68 9.72
CA TRP A 169 14.60 -0.38 9.92
C TRP A 169 13.91 -0.33 11.27
N SER A 170 14.16 0.69 12.09
CA SER A 170 13.33 0.98 13.26
C SER A 170 12.17 1.90 12.90
N GLU A 171 12.40 2.83 11.96
CA GLU A 171 11.47 3.88 11.58
C GLU A 171 11.73 4.34 10.15
N ILE A 172 10.66 4.70 9.43
CA ILE A 172 10.71 5.57 8.25
C ILE A 172 9.93 6.85 8.57
N SER A 173 10.52 8.02 8.30
CA SER A 173 9.94 9.33 8.57
C SER A 173 9.95 10.24 7.35
N ILE A 174 8.93 11.08 7.28
CA ILE A 174 8.82 12.18 6.32
C ILE A 174 8.79 13.45 7.14
N ARG A 175 9.75 14.35 6.91
CA ARG A 175 9.80 15.62 7.64
C ARG A 175 9.18 16.73 6.82
N MET A 176 8.08 17.27 7.35
CA MET A 176 7.33 18.35 6.73
C MET A 176 8.10 19.63 6.96
N ARG A 177 8.48 19.96 8.21
CA ARG A 177 9.27 21.16 8.53
C ARG A 177 10.24 20.89 9.68
N GLU A 178 11.24 21.76 9.82
CA GLU A 178 12.11 21.78 11.00
C GLU A 178 11.35 22.35 12.20
N GLY A 179 11.62 21.79 13.39
CA GLY A 179 10.94 22.17 14.62
C GLY A 179 11.05 21.10 15.70
N GLU A 180 10.63 21.45 16.91
CA GLU A 180 10.53 20.55 18.05
C GLU A 180 9.08 20.08 18.22
N ALA A 181 8.88 18.76 18.33
CA ALA A 181 7.57 18.18 18.55
C ALA A 181 7.09 18.50 19.97
N ALA A 182 5.96 19.21 20.07
CA ALA A 182 5.28 19.44 21.33
C ALA A 182 4.34 18.27 21.69
N SER A 183 3.87 17.53 20.69
CA SER A 183 3.03 16.34 20.86
C SER A 183 3.16 15.37 19.69
N SER A 184 2.73 14.12 19.91
CA SER A 184 2.60 13.11 18.86
C SER A 184 1.20 12.51 18.89
N LEU A 185 0.57 12.41 17.73
CA LEU A 185 -0.75 11.82 17.55
C LEU A 185 -0.61 10.44 16.87
N SER A 186 -1.31 9.43 17.38
CA SER A 186 -1.44 8.15 16.68
C SER A 186 -2.44 8.29 15.54
N LEU A 187 -2.03 7.88 14.34
CA LEU A 187 -2.87 7.88 13.14
C LEU A 187 -3.40 6.46 12.81
N GLY A 188 -3.18 5.49 13.69
CA GLY A 188 -3.47 4.07 13.45
C GLY A 188 -2.31 3.34 12.79
N ASP A 189 -2.60 2.18 12.21
CA ASP A 189 -1.60 1.29 11.61
C ASP A 189 -1.74 1.24 10.09
N VAL A 190 -0.61 1.17 9.37
CA VAL A 190 -0.59 0.70 7.98
C VAL A 190 -0.41 -0.82 7.98
N GLY A 191 -1.28 -1.53 7.28
CA GLY A 191 -1.15 -2.98 7.09
C GLY A 191 -0.32 -3.28 5.85
N VAL A 192 0.69 -4.13 5.99
CA VAL A 192 1.63 -4.53 4.93
C VAL A 192 1.68 -6.05 4.86
N ASP A 193 1.47 -6.60 3.67
CA ASP A 193 1.46 -8.03 3.34
C ASP A 193 2.39 -8.36 2.16
N TRP A 194 2.98 -7.33 1.53
CA TRP A 194 3.99 -7.48 0.48
C TRP A 194 5.36 -6.93 0.88
N ALA A 195 5.61 -6.85 2.19
CA ALA A 195 6.83 -6.34 2.82
C ALA A 195 7.28 -4.95 2.33
N ARG A 196 6.37 -4.13 1.82
CA ARG A 196 6.69 -2.82 1.22
C ARG A 196 5.68 -1.75 1.60
N VAL A 197 6.17 -0.60 2.06
CA VAL A 197 5.36 0.57 2.36
C VAL A 197 5.56 1.62 1.28
N LEU A 198 4.47 2.25 0.85
CA LEU A 198 4.44 3.29 -0.15
C LEU A 198 3.86 4.58 0.41
N PHE A 199 4.47 5.69 0.02
CA PHE A 199 4.13 7.06 0.38
C PHE A 199 3.78 7.81 -0.91
N GLY A 200 2.53 8.24 -1.05
CA GLY A 200 2.05 8.88 -2.27
C GLY A 200 0.98 9.94 -2.06
N ASP A 201 0.86 10.84 -3.02
CA ASP A 201 -0.23 11.82 -3.07
C ASP A 201 -1.56 11.14 -3.44
N VAL A 202 -2.64 11.48 -2.73
CA VAL A 202 -3.96 10.85 -2.94
C VAL A 202 -4.48 11.02 -4.37
N ASP A 203 -4.27 12.18 -5.00
CA ASP A 203 -4.78 12.47 -6.34
C ASP A 203 -3.93 11.72 -7.37
N ALA A 204 -2.61 11.77 -7.22
CA ALA A 204 -1.67 11.11 -8.13
C ALA A 204 -1.83 9.59 -8.14
N LEU A 205 -2.15 8.97 -6.99
CA LEU A 205 -2.41 7.54 -6.91
C LEU A 205 -3.62 7.09 -7.75
N SER A 206 -4.52 8.00 -8.14
CA SER A 206 -5.61 7.66 -9.07
C SER A 206 -5.12 7.32 -10.48
N ALA A 207 -3.89 7.74 -10.84
CA ALA A 207 -3.22 7.37 -12.09
C ALA A 207 -2.30 6.15 -11.94
N TRP A 208 -2.26 5.52 -10.76
CA TRP A 208 -1.41 4.36 -10.54
C TRP A 208 -1.79 3.22 -11.47
N GLN A 209 -0.77 2.57 -12.02
CA GLN A 209 -0.93 1.42 -12.91
C GLN A 209 -0.12 0.28 -12.33
N HIS A 210 -0.82 -0.71 -11.78
CA HIS A 210 -0.20 -1.82 -11.07
C HIS A 210 0.12 -2.98 -12.02
N GLU A 211 -0.88 -3.41 -12.80
CA GLU A 211 -0.83 -4.67 -13.56
C GLU A 211 -0.45 -4.48 -15.02
N ASP A 212 -1.19 -3.66 -15.80
CA ASP A 212 -0.92 -3.59 -17.23
C ASP A 212 0.28 -2.72 -17.57
N SER A 213 0.89 -3.04 -18.71
CA SER A 213 1.96 -2.24 -19.30
C SER A 213 1.44 -0.90 -19.78
N MET A 214 2.20 0.17 -19.52
CA MET A 214 1.88 1.52 -19.96
C MET A 214 2.40 1.82 -21.37
N ASP A 215 3.39 1.08 -21.86
CA ASP A 215 4.06 1.28 -23.15
C ASP A 215 3.89 0.09 -24.12
N GLY A 216 3.13 -0.93 -23.72
CA GLY A 216 2.94 -2.16 -24.48
C GLY A 216 4.14 -3.12 -24.42
N LEU A 217 5.12 -2.86 -23.54
CA LEU A 217 6.29 -3.69 -23.30
C LEU A 217 6.28 -4.35 -21.91
N ALA A 218 7.01 -5.44 -21.79
CA ALA A 218 7.22 -6.18 -20.56
C ALA A 218 8.58 -6.87 -20.57
N ASP A 219 9.13 -7.08 -19.37
CA ASP A 219 10.24 -7.98 -19.16
C ASP A 219 9.73 -9.37 -18.76
N VAL A 220 10.53 -10.40 -19.02
CA VAL A 220 10.33 -11.74 -18.48
C VAL A 220 11.62 -12.15 -17.81
N ALA A 221 11.56 -12.34 -16.50
CA ALA A 221 12.72 -12.65 -15.68
C ALA A 221 12.56 -14.01 -15.01
N PHE A 222 13.67 -14.73 -14.82
CA PHE A 222 13.68 -16.00 -14.12
C PHE A 222 15.01 -16.21 -13.41
N TRP A 223 14.95 -16.91 -12.27
CA TRP A 223 16.11 -17.17 -11.41
C TRP A 223 15.89 -18.42 -10.56
N GLY A 224 16.97 -18.90 -9.93
CA GLY A 224 16.95 -20.07 -9.05
C GLY A 224 17.77 -21.25 -9.61
N ALA A 225 17.60 -22.42 -9.01
CA ALA A 225 18.49 -23.56 -9.21
C ALA A 225 18.54 -24.07 -10.66
N ALA A 226 17.45 -23.91 -11.42
CA ALA A 226 17.36 -24.34 -12.82
C ALA A 226 17.54 -23.20 -13.84
N ALA A 227 17.93 -21.99 -13.41
CA ALA A 227 18.01 -20.83 -14.29
C ALA A 227 19.05 -20.99 -15.41
N GLU A 228 20.21 -21.60 -15.15
CA GLU A 228 21.22 -21.84 -16.20
C GLU A 228 20.78 -22.89 -17.24
N GLU A 229 20.05 -23.92 -16.80
CA GLU A 229 19.47 -24.92 -17.70
C GLU A 229 18.39 -24.28 -18.59
N ALA A 230 17.50 -23.47 -17.99
CA ALA A 230 16.53 -22.69 -18.73
C ALA A 230 17.21 -21.70 -19.70
N ALA A 231 18.28 -21.02 -19.28
CA ALA A 231 19.02 -20.10 -20.15
C ALA A 231 19.65 -20.84 -21.34
N THR A 232 20.18 -22.04 -21.14
CA THR A 232 20.69 -22.88 -22.24
C THR A 232 19.59 -23.25 -23.23
N MET A 233 18.41 -23.63 -22.73
CA MET A 233 17.28 -24.05 -23.57
C MET A 233 16.64 -22.88 -24.32
N PHE A 234 16.40 -21.76 -23.64
CA PHE A 234 15.61 -20.65 -24.18
C PHE A 234 16.47 -19.51 -24.76
N SER A 235 17.79 -19.53 -24.51
CA SER A 235 18.77 -18.55 -25.02
C SER A 235 18.34 -17.09 -24.80
N PRO A 236 18.04 -16.66 -23.55
CA PRO A 236 17.82 -15.26 -23.26
C PRO A 236 19.11 -14.46 -23.49
N PRO A 237 19.01 -13.15 -23.79
CA PRO A 237 20.16 -12.26 -23.73
C PRO A 237 20.71 -12.16 -22.30
N GLU A 238 21.91 -11.59 -22.17
CA GLU A 238 22.49 -11.28 -20.86
C GLU A 238 21.64 -10.24 -20.12
N TRP A 239 21.30 -10.54 -18.87
CA TRP A 239 20.58 -9.63 -17.98
C TRP A 239 21.57 -8.70 -17.28
N ARG A 240 21.43 -7.39 -17.45
CA ARG A 240 22.41 -6.38 -16.97
C ARG A 240 21.81 -5.35 -16.01
N GLU A 241 20.65 -5.65 -15.44
CA GLU A 241 20.00 -4.75 -14.49
C GLU A 241 20.71 -4.77 -13.12
N PRO A 242 21.01 -3.61 -12.52
CA PRO A 242 21.57 -3.54 -11.17
C PRO A 242 20.66 -4.19 -10.13
N GLY A 243 21.24 -4.90 -9.16
CA GLY A 243 20.49 -5.58 -8.09
C GLY A 243 19.73 -6.83 -8.52
N GLU A 244 20.05 -7.35 -9.71
CA GLU A 244 19.47 -8.57 -10.27
C GLU A 244 20.54 -9.61 -10.60
N GLU A 245 21.54 -9.75 -9.73
CA GLU A 245 22.59 -10.76 -9.87
C GLU A 245 21.98 -12.17 -9.89
N GLY A 246 22.33 -12.95 -10.93
CA GLY A 246 21.81 -14.31 -11.11
C GLY A 246 20.42 -14.40 -11.75
N VAL A 247 19.81 -13.27 -12.10
CA VAL A 247 18.60 -13.23 -12.94
C VAL A 247 18.97 -13.44 -14.41
N ARG A 248 18.08 -14.08 -15.15
CA ARG A 248 18.13 -14.29 -16.61
C ARG A 248 16.78 -13.88 -17.20
N GLY A 249 16.75 -13.51 -18.47
CA GLY A 249 15.48 -13.11 -19.06
C GLY A 249 15.57 -12.28 -20.32
N TRP A 250 14.43 -11.77 -20.75
CA TRP A 250 14.32 -10.81 -21.84
C TRP A 250 13.74 -9.52 -21.31
N THR A 251 14.32 -8.40 -21.73
CA THR A 251 13.84 -7.07 -21.38
C THR A 251 13.11 -6.43 -22.56
N ALA A 252 12.16 -5.54 -22.27
CA ALA A 252 11.48 -4.68 -23.25
C ALA A 252 10.89 -5.44 -24.44
N LEU A 253 10.28 -6.61 -24.19
CA LEU A 253 9.56 -7.34 -25.21
C LEU A 253 8.15 -6.77 -25.39
N PRO A 254 7.60 -6.74 -26.62
CA PRO A 254 6.17 -6.53 -26.81
C PRO A 254 5.35 -7.50 -25.95
N VAL A 255 4.35 -7.00 -25.22
CA VAL A 255 3.56 -7.77 -24.24
C VAL A 255 3.12 -9.16 -24.75
N PRO A 256 2.54 -9.32 -25.96
CA PRO A 256 2.17 -10.66 -26.44
C PRO A 256 3.35 -11.64 -26.49
N LYS A 257 4.54 -11.18 -26.91
CA LYS A 257 5.75 -12.01 -26.94
C LYS A 257 6.26 -12.32 -25.54
N ALA A 258 6.21 -11.36 -24.62
CA ALA A 258 6.57 -11.58 -23.23
C ALA A 258 5.65 -12.63 -22.58
N VAL A 259 4.33 -12.56 -22.82
CA VAL A 259 3.36 -13.56 -22.37
C VAL A 259 3.69 -14.94 -22.93
N ASP A 260 4.00 -15.06 -24.22
CA ASP A 260 4.39 -16.34 -24.82
C ASP A 260 5.66 -16.93 -24.18
N ARG A 261 6.66 -16.08 -23.91
CA ARG A 261 7.91 -16.49 -23.25
C ARG A 261 7.69 -16.92 -21.80
N ALA A 262 6.96 -16.13 -21.02
CA ALA A 262 6.64 -16.45 -19.63
C ALA A 262 5.86 -17.77 -19.55
N ARG A 263 4.84 -17.96 -20.40
CA ARG A 263 4.06 -19.21 -20.47
C ARG A 263 4.92 -20.42 -20.87
N ALA A 264 5.84 -20.24 -21.82
CA ALA A 264 6.73 -21.33 -22.23
C ALA A 264 7.69 -21.74 -21.10
N LEU A 265 8.25 -20.78 -20.36
CA LEU A 265 9.08 -21.04 -19.19
C LEU A 265 8.30 -21.72 -18.06
N SER A 266 7.10 -21.22 -17.74
CA SER A 266 6.26 -21.82 -16.70
C SER A 266 5.86 -23.24 -17.05
N ARG A 267 5.44 -23.51 -18.30
CA ARG A 267 5.14 -24.88 -18.75
C ARG A 267 6.36 -25.80 -18.62
N TRP A 268 7.53 -25.36 -19.11
CA TRP A 268 8.75 -26.16 -19.00
C TRP A 268 9.11 -26.46 -17.55
N LYS A 269 9.03 -25.45 -16.66
CA LYS A 269 9.25 -25.59 -15.21
C LYS A 269 8.34 -26.67 -14.62
N ASP A 270 7.04 -26.59 -14.92
CA ASP A 270 6.02 -27.47 -14.35
C ASP A 270 6.13 -28.90 -14.88
N GLU A 271 6.36 -29.07 -16.19
CA GLU A 271 6.53 -30.37 -16.83
C GLU A 271 7.80 -31.11 -16.40
N THR A 272 8.87 -30.36 -16.07
CA THR A 272 10.16 -30.93 -15.66
C THR A 272 10.35 -31.00 -14.14
N GLY A 273 9.43 -30.43 -13.36
CA GLY A 273 9.53 -30.35 -11.90
C GLY A 273 10.72 -29.52 -11.41
N ARG A 274 11.24 -28.60 -12.23
CA ARG A 274 12.44 -27.82 -11.93
C ARG A 274 12.14 -26.69 -10.96
N ARG A 275 13.09 -26.41 -10.05
CA ARG A 275 12.98 -25.33 -9.07
C ARG A 275 13.56 -24.03 -9.61
N MET A 276 12.69 -23.16 -10.10
CA MET A 276 13.00 -21.77 -10.45
C MET A 276 11.76 -20.88 -10.28
N ALA A 277 11.97 -19.58 -10.17
CA ALA A 277 10.93 -18.58 -10.25
C ALA A 277 10.89 -17.98 -11.67
N VAL A 278 9.70 -17.55 -12.11
CA VAL A 278 9.47 -16.89 -13.38
C VAL A 278 8.52 -15.72 -13.11
N ASP A 279 8.95 -14.51 -13.45
CA ASP A 279 8.15 -13.30 -13.37
C ASP A 279 7.83 -12.80 -14.78
N PHE A 280 6.56 -12.42 -14.98
CA PHE A 280 6.16 -11.51 -16.04
C PHE A 280 6.08 -10.10 -15.45
N ARG A 281 6.87 -9.18 -16.01
CA ARG A 281 7.08 -7.83 -15.47
C ARG A 281 6.64 -6.77 -16.49
N PRO A 282 5.32 -6.52 -16.62
CA PRO A 282 4.82 -5.45 -17.47
C PRO A 282 5.43 -4.11 -17.07
N HIS A 283 5.69 -3.22 -18.02
CA HIS A 283 6.20 -1.88 -17.74
C HIS A 283 5.10 -0.99 -17.11
N SER A 284 4.70 -1.33 -15.90
CA SER A 284 3.75 -0.65 -15.04
C SER A 284 4.50 0.20 -13.99
N HIS A 285 3.79 1.08 -13.27
CA HIS A 285 4.39 1.86 -12.18
C HIS A 285 4.94 0.94 -11.08
N HIS A 286 4.26 -0.17 -10.80
CA HIS A 286 4.73 -1.19 -9.84
C HIS A 286 6.09 -1.76 -10.26
N TRP A 287 6.24 -2.23 -11.50
CA TRP A 287 7.50 -2.84 -11.91
C TRP A 287 8.64 -1.83 -12.08
N GLN A 288 8.31 -0.58 -12.46
CA GLN A 288 9.27 0.51 -12.48
C GLN A 288 9.82 0.82 -11.07
N ILE A 289 8.95 0.95 -10.06
CA ILE A 289 9.41 1.22 -8.70
C ILE A 289 10.17 0.03 -8.12
N MET A 290 9.71 -1.21 -8.38
CA MET A 290 10.38 -2.40 -7.89
C MET A 290 11.74 -2.65 -8.53
N ARG A 291 11.95 -2.21 -9.79
CA ARG A 291 13.27 -2.20 -10.42
C ARG A 291 14.24 -1.29 -9.66
N GLN A 292 13.81 -0.11 -9.23
CA GLN A 292 14.64 0.79 -8.42
C GLN A 292 14.90 0.23 -7.02
N VAL A 293 13.88 -0.36 -6.38
CA VAL A 293 14.03 -1.03 -5.08
C VAL A 293 15.11 -2.11 -5.14
N ARG A 294 15.08 -2.99 -6.14
CA ARG A 294 16.11 -4.04 -6.31
C ARG A 294 17.50 -3.47 -6.54
N ALA A 295 17.61 -2.41 -7.33
CA ALA A 295 18.88 -1.72 -7.61
C ALA A 295 19.43 -0.93 -6.40
N SER A 296 18.64 -0.71 -5.35
CA SER A 296 18.95 0.20 -4.25
C SER A 296 19.49 -0.53 -3.02
N HIS A 297 20.64 -0.09 -2.51
CA HIS A 297 21.23 -0.60 -1.26
C HIS A 297 20.43 -0.25 0.00
N VAL A 298 19.46 0.67 -0.11
CA VAL A 298 18.49 1.00 0.95
C VAL A 298 17.09 0.46 0.64
N GLU A 299 16.97 -0.39 -0.39
CA GLU A 299 15.73 -1.08 -0.75
C GLU A 299 14.53 -0.13 -0.94
N ALA A 300 14.79 1.03 -1.55
CA ALA A 300 13.80 2.05 -1.85
C ALA A 300 13.87 2.50 -3.31
N GLY A 301 12.72 2.92 -3.85
CA GLY A 301 12.58 3.43 -5.22
C GLY A 301 11.48 4.47 -5.33
N SER A 302 11.50 5.25 -6.39
CA SER A 302 10.50 6.30 -6.65
C SER A 302 10.04 6.34 -8.10
N VAL A 303 8.80 6.74 -8.33
CA VAL A 303 8.26 7.00 -9.67
C VAL A 303 7.51 8.32 -9.69
N GLU A 304 7.51 8.97 -10.86
CA GLU A 304 6.70 10.16 -11.10
C GLU A 304 5.29 9.74 -11.55
N LEU A 305 4.28 10.34 -10.95
CA LEU A 305 2.87 10.21 -11.29
C LEU A 305 2.31 11.61 -11.53
N GLY A 306 2.35 12.04 -12.79
CA GLY A 306 1.98 13.42 -13.14
C GLY A 306 2.94 14.42 -12.52
N ASP A 307 2.44 15.30 -11.65
CA ASP A 307 3.21 16.30 -10.91
C ASP A 307 3.65 15.85 -9.50
N ALA A 308 3.29 14.63 -9.10
CA ALA A 308 3.68 14.04 -7.82
C ALA A 308 4.77 12.97 -7.98
N ARG A 309 5.64 12.87 -6.97
CA ARG A 309 6.60 11.78 -6.81
C ARG A 309 6.16 10.88 -5.68
N VAL A 310 6.10 9.58 -5.97
CA VAL A 310 5.76 8.51 -5.03
C VAL A 310 7.02 7.73 -4.67
N LEU A 311 7.13 7.28 -3.43
CA LEU A 311 8.24 6.47 -2.93
C LEU A 311 7.74 5.18 -2.31
N CYS A 312 8.42 4.07 -2.61
CA CYS A 312 8.20 2.77 -2.01
C CYS A 312 9.50 2.29 -1.35
N ALA A 313 9.39 1.69 -0.18
CA ALA A 313 10.52 1.12 0.55
C ALA A 313 10.15 -0.23 1.15
N MET A 314 11.10 -1.15 1.17
CA MET A 314 10.94 -2.41 1.89
C MET A 314 10.93 -2.15 3.40
N THR A 315 10.08 -2.86 4.15
CA THR A 315 9.95 -2.68 5.60
C THR A 315 11.16 -3.23 6.36
N SER A 316 12.00 -4.05 5.72
CA SER A 316 13.01 -4.93 6.31
C SER A 316 12.46 -5.95 7.33
N TRP A 317 11.25 -5.81 7.85
CA TRP A 317 10.62 -6.75 8.79
C TRP A 317 9.73 -7.79 8.11
N GLY A 318 9.47 -7.61 6.81
CA GLY A 318 8.44 -8.37 6.12
C GLY A 318 7.06 -7.76 6.34
N ASP A 319 6.09 -8.63 6.52
CA ASP A 319 4.68 -8.28 6.63
C ASP A 319 4.30 -7.94 8.08
N GLY A 320 3.27 -7.12 8.27
CA GLY A 320 2.81 -6.71 9.60
C GLY A 320 1.91 -5.48 9.59
N PHE A 321 1.49 -5.07 10.79
CA PHE A 321 0.79 -3.82 11.03
C PHE A 321 1.75 -2.86 11.72
N PHE A 322 2.00 -1.71 11.10
CA PHE A 322 3.03 -0.78 11.55
C PHE A 322 2.38 0.55 11.98
N PRO A 323 2.57 0.99 13.24
CA PRO A 323 1.96 2.21 13.73
C PRO A 323 2.52 3.43 13.02
N VAL A 324 1.60 4.32 12.67
CA VAL A 324 1.87 5.61 12.06
C VAL A 324 1.56 6.71 13.07
N THR A 325 2.50 7.63 13.24
CA THR A 325 2.36 8.78 14.14
C THR A 325 2.64 10.09 13.41
N ALA A 326 1.93 11.14 13.78
CA ALA A 326 2.19 12.50 13.36
C ALA A 326 2.77 13.31 14.53
N ASP A 327 3.87 14.01 14.29
CA ASP A 327 4.45 14.96 15.22
C ASP A 327 3.92 16.35 14.94
N LEU A 328 3.45 17.01 15.98
CA LEU A 328 2.87 18.35 15.92
C LEU A 328 3.69 19.32 16.77
N ASP A 329 3.86 20.53 16.29
CA ASP A 329 4.43 21.61 17.10
C ASP A 329 3.43 22.13 18.14
N ALA A 330 3.84 23.14 18.91
CA ALA A 330 3.00 23.75 19.95
C ALA A 330 1.73 24.45 19.41
N ALA A 331 1.69 24.78 18.11
CA ALA A 331 0.53 25.35 17.44
C ALA A 331 -0.40 24.27 16.84
N GLY A 332 -0.08 22.98 16.99
CA GLY A 332 -0.82 21.86 16.40
C GLY A 332 -0.46 21.59 14.94
N ASP A 333 0.67 22.11 14.51
CA ASP A 333 1.05 22.21 13.12
C ASP A 333 1.98 21.03 12.74
N LEU A 334 1.70 20.33 11.63
CA LEU A 334 2.40 19.08 11.27
C LEU A 334 3.90 19.28 11.01
N LEU A 335 4.74 18.57 11.78
CA LEU A 335 6.21 18.57 11.68
C LEU A 335 6.76 17.38 10.93
N ALA A 336 6.26 16.18 11.25
CA ALA A 336 6.72 14.93 10.66
C ALA A 336 5.65 13.85 10.73
N VAL A 337 5.75 12.85 9.87
CA VAL A 337 5.02 11.58 9.98
C VAL A 337 6.02 10.44 10.06
N ARG A 338 5.74 9.45 10.91
CA ARG A 338 6.65 8.35 11.22
C ARG A 338 5.91 7.02 11.18
N VAL A 339 6.44 6.08 10.40
CA VAL A 339 6.03 4.66 10.40
C VAL A 339 7.08 3.91 11.22
N ARG A 340 6.66 3.26 12.30
CA ARG A 340 7.57 2.54 13.20
C ARG A 340 7.47 1.04 12.96
N PHE A 341 8.61 0.39 12.76
CA PHE A 341 8.69 -1.05 12.50
C PHE A 341 9.07 -1.86 13.74
N SER A 342 9.57 -1.17 14.76
CA SER A 342 9.90 -1.76 16.05
C SER A 342 9.64 -0.75 17.17
N PRO A 343 9.52 -1.22 18.42
CA PRO A 343 9.74 -0.34 19.56
C PRO A 343 11.10 0.35 19.41
N ALA A 344 11.19 1.62 19.81
CA ALA A 344 12.52 2.21 19.99
C ALA A 344 13.25 1.40 21.06
N PRO A 345 14.56 1.12 20.89
CA PRO A 345 15.35 0.42 21.91
C PRO A 345 15.34 1.11 23.26
#